data_AF-A0A6P2AI51-F1
#
_entry.id   AF-A0A6P2AI51-F1
#
_cell.length_a   1.000
_cell.length_b   1.000
_cell.length_c   1.000
_cell.angle_alpha   90.00
_cell.angle_beta   90.00
_cell.angle_gamma   90.00
#
_symmetry.space_group_name_H-M   'P 1'
#
loop_
_entity.id
_entity.type
_entity.pdbx_description
1 polymer ?
#
loop_
_entity_poly.entity_id
_entity_poly.type
_entity_poly.pdbx_seq_one_letter_code
_entity_poly.pdbx_strand_id
1 'polypeptide(L)'
;MMWTLIAAGLYNLLWGAWVVLFPNAGFSLIGIDPPRYPEIWQCVGMIVGVYGIGYLAAARDPLRHWPIVLVGLLGKLFGPIGFLQAATTGALPWIAGLTILTNDLIWWVPFSIILWRAYAYHHGTQGVPA
;
A
#
# COMPACT_ATOMS: atom_id res chain seq x y z
N MET A 1 5.71 13.90 5.57
CA MET A 1 6.63 12.76 5.31
C MET A 1 6.59 11.78 6.47
N MET A 2 7.10 12.13 7.66
CA MET A 2 7.01 11.25 8.86
C MET A 2 5.56 10.82 9.15
N TRP A 3 4.65 11.79 9.37
CA TRP A 3 3.25 11.50 9.66
C TRP A 3 2.54 10.69 8.58
N THR A 4 2.90 10.90 7.30
CA THR A 4 2.39 10.11 6.17
C THR A 4 2.77 8.64 6.33
N LEU A 5 4.03 8.35 6.61
CA LEU A 5 4.51 6.98 6.75
C LEU A 5 4.01 6.33 8.04
N ILE A 6 3.80 7.11 9.10
CA ILE A 6 3.12 6.61 10.31
C ILE A 6 1.68 6.22 10.00
N ALA A 7 0.91 7.11 9.37
CA ALA A 7 -0.48 6.85 8.99
C ALA A 7 -0.59 5.66 8.04
N ALA A 8 0.25 5.60 7.01
CA ALA A 8 0.32 4.47 6.08
C ALA A 8 0.70 3.19 6.83
N GLY A 9 1.69 3.24 7.71
CA GLY A 9 2.16 2.10 8.50
C GLY A 9 1.04 1.49 9.36
N LEU A 10 0.38 2.34 10.16
CA LEU A 10 -0.74 1.92 11.00
C LEU A 10 -1.92 1.41 10.18
N TYR A 11 -2.27 2.10 9.08
CA TYR A 11 -3.34 1.67 8.19
C TYR A 11 -3.09 0.27 7.61
N ASN A 12 -1.89 0.03 7.06
CA ASN A 12 -1.56 -1.27 6.47
C ASN A 12 -1.47 -2.38 7.52
N LEU A 13 -1.03 -2.08 8.74
CA LEU A 13 -1.07 -3.03 9.86
C LEU A 13 -2.50 -3.40 10.25
N LEU A 14 -3.38 -2.42 10.41
CA LEU A 14 -4.78 -2.65 10.76
C LEU A 14 -5.50 -3.41 9.65
N TRP A 15 -5.29 -3.02 8.40
CA TRP A 15 -5.89 -3.69 7.24
C TRP A 15 -5.35 -5.11 7.08
N GLY A 16 -4.03 -5.31 7.21
CA GLY A 16 -3.41 -6.63 7.16
C GLY A 16 -3.92 -7.54 8.29
N ALA A 17 -4.01 -7.04 9.52
CA ALA A 17 -4.57 -7.76 10.64
C ALA A 17 -6.05 -8.12 10.41
N TRP A 18 -6.85 -7.20 9.87
CA TRP A 18 -8.24 -7.47 9.51
C TRP A 18 -8.34 -8.61 8.48
N VAL A 19 -7.52 -8.59 7.43
CA VAL A 19 -7.50 -9.62 6.40
C VAL A 19 -7.04 -10.98 6.94
N VAL A 20 -6.07 -11.00 7.85
CA VAL A 20 -5.57 -12.24 8.47
C VAL A 20 -6.61 -12.84 9.43
N LEU A 21 -7.21 -12.01 10.31
CA LEU A 21 -8.14 -12.48 11.34
C LEU A 21 -9.55 -12.75 10.78
N PHE A 22 -9.96 -12.01 9.74
CA PHE A 22 -11.30 -12.06 9.17
C PHE A 22 -11.26 -12.13 7.62
N PRO A 23 -10.67 -13.19 7.03
CA PRO A 23 -10.39 -13.23 5.59
C PRO A 23 -11.64 -13.15 4.69
N ASN A 24 -12.79 -13.60 5.19
CA ASN A 24 -14.04 -13.60 4.43
C ASN A 24 -14.87 -12.32 4.63
N ALA A 25 -14.59 -11.51 5.65
CA ALA A 25 -15.47 -10.41 6.05
C ALA A 25 -15.63 -9.35 4.95
N GLY A 26 -14.53 -9.02 4.25
CA GLY A 26 -14.57 -8.06 3.13
C GLY A 26 -15.45 -8.53 1.98
N PHE A 27 -15.41 -9.83 1.66
CA PHE A 27 -16.23 -10.43 0.60
C PHE A 27 -17.71 -10.47 0.98
N SER A 28 -18.02 -10.86 2.22
CA SER A 28 -19.39 -10.86 2.75
C SER A 28 -20.01 -9.46 2.79
N LEU A 29 -19.23 -8.43 3.16
CA LEU A 29 -19.69 -7.03 3.23
C LEU A 29 -20.17 -6.49 1.87
N ILE A 30 -19.55 -6.93 0.78
CA ILE A 30 -19.91 -6.51 -0.59
C ILE A 30 -20.76 -7.54 -1.33
N GLY A 31 -21.20 -8.61 -0.64
CA GLY A 31 -22.13 -9.60 -1.17
C GLY A 31 -21.56 -10.50 -2.25
N ILE A 32 -20.26 -10.81 -2.21
CA ILE A 32 -19.62 -11.76 -3.16
C ILE A 32 -19.16 -13.03 -2.45
N ASP A 33 -19.05 -14.10 -3.23
CA ASP A 33 -18.55 -15.38 -2.73
C ASP A 33 -17.10 -15.23 -2.21
N PRO A 34 -16.80 -15.75 -1.02
CA PRO A 34 -15.44 -15.74 -0.50
C PRO A 34 -14.51 -16.60 -1.37
N PRO A 35 -13.20 -16.32 -1.37
CA PRO A 35 -12.23 -17.10 -2.13
C PRO A 35 -12.23 -18.56 -1.66
N ARG A 36 -12.06 -19.48 -2.62
CA ARG A 36 -11.96 -20.93 -2.34
C ARG A 36 -10.83 -21.28 -1.37
N TYR A 37 -9.73 -20.53 -1.42
CA TYR A 37 -8.55 -20.67 -0.55
C TYR A 37 -8.28 -19.34 0.17
N PRO A 38 -8.94 -19.08 1.32
CA PRO A 38 -8.77 -17.84 2.08
C PRO A 38 -7.32 -17.57 2.52
N GLU A 39 -6.51 -18.61 2.64
CA GLU A 39 -5.09 -18.55 3.05
C GLU A 39 -4.26 -17.71 2.09
N ILE A 40 -4.59 -17.69 0.80
CA ILE A 40 -3.93 -16.84 -0.19
C ILE A 40 -4.20 -15.37 0.14
N TRP A 41 -5.45 -15.05 0.51
CA TRP A 41 -5.84 -13.69 0.90
C TRP A 41 -5.20 -13.29 2.23
N GLN A 42 -5.14 -14.20 3.20
CA GLN A 42 -4.40 -13.97 4.46
C GLN A 42 -2.91 -13.73 4.20
N CYS A 43 -2.30 -14.44 3.27
CA CYS A 43 -0.91 -14.22 2.86
C CYS A 43 -0.70 -12.80 2.31
N VAL A 44 -1.61 -12.31 1.46
CA VAL A 44 -1.62 -10.91 1.01
C VAL A 44 -1.73 -9.95 2.20
N GLY A 45 -2.64 -10.23 3.15
CA GLY A 45 -2.77 -9.46 4.39
C GLY A 45 -1.49 -9.39 5.21
N MET A 46 -0.76 -10.51 5.34
CA MET A 46 0.55 -10.56 6.02
C MET A 46 1.59 -9.70 5.31
N ILE A 47 1.69 -9.80 3.98
CA ILE A 47 2.62 -9.00 3.18
C ILE A 47 2.34 -7.50 3.37
N VAL A 48 1.07 -7.09 3.29
CA VAL A 48 0.65 -5.71 3.52
C VAL A 48 0.98 -5.26 4.95
N GLY A 49 0.77 -6.13 5.95
CA GLY A 49 1.16 -5.86 7.33
C GLY A 49 2.66 -5.61 7.50
N VAL A 50 3.51 -6.41 6.85
CA VAL A 50 4.97 -6.23 6.85
C VAL A 50 5.39 -4.93 6.18
N TYR A 51 4.74 -4.53 5.07
CA TYR A 51 4.93 -3.19 4.50
C TYR A 51 4.59 -2.08 5.51
N GLY A 52 3.53 -2.29 6.30
CA GLY A 52 3.17 -1.39 7.40
C GLY A 52 4.32 -1.17 8.38
N ILE A 53 4.97 -2.25 8.82
CA ILE A 53 6.18 -2.19 9.67
C ILE A 53 7.31 -1.42 8.97
N GLY A 54 7.53 -1.70 7.68
CA GLY A 54 8.52 -1.01 6.85
C GLY A 54 8.30 0.50 6.80
N TYR A 55 7.06 0.96 6.64
CA TYR A 55 6.74 2.39 6.66
C TYR A 55 6.97 3.03 8.03
N LEU A 56 6.60 2.34 9.12
CA LEU A 56 6.86 2.83 10.48
C LEU A 56 8.37 2.98 10.75
N ALA A 57 9.17 2.01 10.31
CA ALA A 57 10.62 2.08 10.43
C ALA A 57 11.20 3.24 9.60
N ALA A 58 10.72 3.42 8.37
CA ALA A 58 11.14 4.51 7.48
C ALA A 58 10.69 5.90 7.94
N ALA A 59 9.65 6.00 8.79
CA ALA A 59 9.07 7.28 9.18
C ALA A 59 10.07 8.24 9.85
N ARG A 60 11.07 7.71 10.56
CA ARG A 60 12.11 8.51 11.25
C ARG A 60 13.11 9.15 10.30
N ASP A 61 13.36 8.52 9.15
CA ASP A 61 14.25 9.06 8.12
C ASP A 61 13.74 8.64 6.73
N PRO A 62 12.69 9.32 6.22
CA PRO A 62 12.01 8.92 4.98
C PRO A 62 12.89 9.07 3.73
N LEU A 63 13.88 9.97 3.77
CA LEU A 63 14.74 10.27 2.62
C LEU A 63 15.86 9.24 2.49
N ARG A 64 16.40 8.74 3.60
CA ARG A 64 17.34 7.63 3.60
C ARG A 64 16.67 6.30 3.25
N HIS A 65 15.48 6.06 3.78
CA HIS A 65 14.74 4.81 3.59
C HIS A 65 13.77 4.88 2.40
N TRP A 66 14.07 5.69 1.38
CA TRP A 66 13.23 5.84 0.20
C TRP A 66 12.89 4.52 -0.54
N PRO A 67 13.73 3.45 -0.56
CA PRO A 67 13.41 2.24 -1.32
C PRO A 67 12.12 1.56 -0.85
N ILE A 68 11.83 1.53 0.45
CA ILE A 68 10.58 0.92 0.95
C ILE A 68 9.36 1.78 0.57
N VAL A 69 9.53 3.09 0.48
CA VAL A 69 8.48 4.01 0.00
C VAL A 69 8.23 3.80 -1.50
N LEU A 70 9.27 3.52 -2.29
CA LEU A 70 9.15 3.22 -3.71
C LEU A 70 8.39 1.92 -3.93
N VAL A 71 8.83 0.83 -3.27
CA VAL A 71 8.13 -0.46 -3.36
C VAL A 71 6.68 -0.31 -2.91
N GLY A 72 6.45 0.49 -1.87
CA GLY A 72 5.11 0.82 -1.41
C GLY A 72 4.26 1.56 -2.43
N LEU A 73 4.81 2.55 -3.13
CA LEU A 73 4.11 3.26 -4.19
C LEU A 73 3.81 2.33 -5.37
N LEU A 74 4.76 1.49 -5.77
CA LEU A 74 4.56 0.52 -6.85
C LEU A 74 3.43 -0.47 -6.52
N GLY A 75 3.42 -1.02 -5.31
CA GLY A 75 2.32 -1.87 -4.85
C GLY A 75 0.96 -1.17 -4.95
N LYS A 76 0.92 0.11 -4.57
CA LYS A 76 -0.29 0.94 -4.64
C LYS A 76 -0.70 1.35 -6.05
N LEU A 77 0.21 1.32 -7.02
CA LEU A 77 -0.11 1.55 -8.43
C LEU A 77 -0.66 0.28 -9.09
N PHE A 78 -0.08 -0.87 -8.77
CA PHE A 78 -0.48 -2.14 -9.39
C PHE A 78 -1.82 -2.68 -8.89
N GLY A 79 -2.20 -2.41 -7.64
CA GLY A 79 -3.52 -2.78 -7.10
C GLY A 79 -4.69 -2.25 -7.94
N PRO A 80 -4.79 -0.92 -8.16
CA PRO A 80 -5.82 -0.30 -9.01
C PRO A 80 -5.81 -0.79 -10.46
N ILE A 81 -4.64 -1.06 -11.03
CA ILE A 81 -4.52 -1.62 -12.40
C ILE A 81 -5.13 -3.02 -12.46
N GLY A 82 -4.78 -3.90 -11.52
CA GLY A 82 -5.35 -5.24 -11.41
C GLY A 82 -6.86 -5.22 -11.14
N PHE A 83 -7.32 -4.31 -10.28
CA PHE A 83 -8.74 -4.11 -10.03
C PHE A 83 -9.49 -3.65 -11.29
N LEU A 84 -8.96 -2.69 -12.03
CA LEU A 84 -9.60 -2.19 -13.26
C LEU A 84 -9.75 -3.31 -14.29
N GLN A 85 -8.74 -4.17 -14.45
CA GLN A 85 -8.84 -5.35 -15.29
C GLN A 85 -9.93 -6.32 -14.79
N ALA A 86 -9.96 -6.63 -13.50
CA ALA A 86 -10.95 -7.52 -12.92
C ALA A 86 -12.39 -6.97 -13.01
N ALA A 87 -12.56 -5.65 -12.85
CA ALA A 87 -13.85 -5.00 -12.94
C ALA A 87 -14.37 -4.94 -14.39
N THR A 88 -13.51 -4.62 -15.35
CA THR A 88 -13.88 -4.57 -16.78
C THR A 88 -14.18 -5.94 -17.38
N THR A 89 -13.61 -7.01 -16.82
CA THR A 89 -13.90 -8.40 -17.21
C THR A 89 -15.06 -9.05 -16.45
N GLY A 90 -15.67 -8.32 -15.49
CA GLY A 90 -16.78 -8.82 -14.67
C GLY A 90 -16.38 -9.80 -13.57
N ALA A 91 -15.08 -9.99 -13.33
CA ALA A 91 -14.58 -10.88 -12.27
C ALA A 91 -14.76 -10.29 -10.85
N LEU A 92 -14.76 -8.97 -10.71
CA LEU A 92 -15.04 -8.28 -9.46
C LEU A 92 -16.09 -7.17 -9.66
N PRO A 93 -16.99 -6.95 -8.70
CA PRO A 93 -17.94 -5.86 -8.78
C PRO A 93 -17.24 -4.52 -8.55
N TRP A 94 -17.73 -3.45 -9.20
CA TRP A 94 -17.18 -2.10 -9.08
C TRP A 94 -17.17 -1.57 -7.64
N ILE A 95 -18.08 -2.04 -6.78
CA ILE A 95 -18.12 -1.67 -5.36
C ILE A 95 -16.85 -2.08 -4.60
N ALA A 96 -16.15 -3.13 -5.04
CA ALA A 96 -14.86 -3.50 -4.45
C ALA A 96 -13.80 -2.39 -4.61
N GLY A 97 -13.99 -1.49 -5.57
CA GLY A 97 -13.16 -0.30 -5.79
C GLY A 97 -13.17 0.69 -4.62
N LEU A 98 -14.15 0.62 -3.72
CA LEU A 98 -14.12 1.42 -2.48
C LEU A 98 -12.89 1.09 -1.61
N THR A 99 -12.48 -0.18 -1.61
CA THR A 99 -11.25 -0.62 -0.90
C THR A 99 -10.00 -0.01 -1.52
N ILE A 100 -10.00 0.16 -2.85
CA ILE A 100 -8.88 0.75 -3.59
C ILE A 100 -8.65 2.21 -3.24
N LEU A 101 -9.73 2.96 -2.97
CA LEU A 101 -9.61 4.38 -2.59
C LEU A 101 -8.73 4.54 -1.34
N THR A 102 -9.01 3.77 -0.31
CA THR A 102 -8.33 3.86 0.99
C THR A 102 -7.04 3.05 1.03
N ASN A 103 -6.95 1.92 0.32
CA ASN A 103 -5.74 1.12 0.27
C ASN A 103 -4.67 1.76 -0.61
N ASP A 104 -5.04 2.44 -1.69
CA ASP A 104 -4.09 2.83 -2.74
C ASP A 104 -4.10 4.33 -3.02
N LEU A 105 -5.19 4.88 -3.54
CA LEU A 105 -5.21 6.19 -4.22
C LEU A 105 -4.80 7.35 -3.30
N ILE A 106 -5.28 7.36 -2.05
CA ILE A 106 -4.97 8.45 -1.10
C ILE A 106 -3.47 8.56 -0.79
N TRP A 107 -2.71 7.49 -1.03
CA TRP A 107 -1.28 7.43 -0.71
C TRP A 107 -0.38 7.80 -1.90
N TRP A 108 -0.91 7.81 -3.12
CA TRP A 108 -0.13 8.07 -4.34
C TRP A 108 0.59 9.41 -4.29
N VAL A 109 -0.17 10.48 -4.02
CA VAL A 109 0.37 11.85 -3.95
C VAL A 109 1.44 11.95 -2.86
N PRO A 110 1.18 11.59 -1.59
CA PRO A 110 2.18 11.82 -0.56
C PRO A 110 3.41 10.90 -0.68
N PHE A 111 3.28 9.67 -1.19
CA PHE A 111 4.43 8.80 -1.45
C PHE A 111 5.28 9.35 -2.61
N SER A 112 4.64 9.84 -3.68
CA SER A 112 5.34 10.47 -4.80
C SER A 112 6.12 11.71 -4.35
N ILE A 113 5.55 12.53 -3.47
CA ILE A 113 6.25 13.70 -2.90
C ILE A 113 7.47 13.27 -2.06
N ILE A 114 7.37 12.20 -1.26
CA ILE A 114 8.52 11.68 -0.48
C ILE A 114 9.63 11.22 -1.42
N LEU A 115 9.29 10.46 -2.46
CA LEU A 115 10.26 9.94 -3.43
C LEU A 115 10.92 11.05 -4.24
N TRP A 116 10.15 12.05 -4.68
CA TRP A 116 10.71 13.21 -5.36
C TRP A 116 11.69 13.98 -4.48
N ARG A 117 11.37 14.17 -3.20
CA ARG A 117 12.29 14.81 -2.24
C ARG A 117 13.53 13.96 -1.96
N ALA A 118 13.39 12.63 -1.89
CA ALA A 118 14.53 11.74 -1.74
C ALA A 118 15.46 11.82 -2.96
N TYR A 119 14.89 11.81 -4.17
CA TYR A 119 15.66 12.01 -5.40
C TYR A 119 16.44 13.33 -5.38
N ALA A 120 15.77 14.44 -5.07
CA ALA A 120 16.42 15.76 -4.97
C ALA A 120 17.52 15.81 -3.90
N TYR A 121 17.31 15.17 -2.75
CA TYR A 121 18.29 15.11 -1.65
C TYR A 121 19.57 14.38 -2.07
N HIS A 122 19.46 13.22 -2.73
CA HIS A 122 20.60 12.40 -3.15
C HIS A 122 21.34 12.96 -4.38
N HIS A 123 20.66 13.74 -5.22
CA HIS A 123 21.29 14.38 -6.40
C HIS A 123 21.84 15.78 -6.09
N GLY A 124 21.26 16.51 -5.13
CA GLY A 124 21.77 17.80 -4.67
C GLY A 124 23.05 17.72 -3.85
N THR A 125 23.38 16.56 -3.28
CA THR A 125 24.61 16.32 -2.51
C THR A 125 25.83 15.98 -3.38
N GLN A 126 25.67 15.77 -4.70
CA GLN A 126 26.79 15.49 -5.60
C GLN A 126 27.54 16.75 -6.10
N GLY A 127 27.22 17.93 -5.56
CA GLY A 127 27.77 19.22 -6.01
C GLY A 127 28.90 19.82 -5.16
N VAL A 128 29.36 19.16 -4.08
CA VAL A 128 30.45 19.69 -3.24
C VAL A 128 31.64 18.71 -3.26
N PRO A 129 32.69 18.97 -4.06
CA PRO A 129 33.95 18.26 -3.92
C PRO A 129 34.61 18.59 -2.57
N ALA A 130 35.18 17.55 -1.94
CA ALA A 130 35.90 17.61 -0.67
C ALA A 130 37.20 18.42 -0.74
#